data_AF-A0A974DEY5-F1
#
_entry.id   AF-A0A974DEY5-F1
#
_cell.length_a   1.000
_cell.length_b   1.000
_cell.length_c   1.000
_cell.angle_alpha   90.00
_cell.angle_beta   90.00
_cell.angle_gamma   90.00
#
_symmetry.space_group_name_H-M   'P 1'
#
loop_
_entity.id
_entity.type
_entity.pdbx_description
1 polymer ?
#
loop_
_entity_poly.entity_id
_entity_poly.type
_entity_poly.pdbx_seq_one_letter_code
_entity_poly.pdbx_strand_id
1 'polypeptide(L)'
;MPLGGTEKEVPRRGTEKEEQVTVSLEPEKPGCSFCKHNGESMRMYSKHNLKDNQGRVVCPILRNYVCSQCGATGDNAHTRRFCPLTQMDYCSVYQDSLHNVTGKKNNRKD
;
A
#
# COMPACT_ATOMS: atom_id res chain seq x y z
N MET A 1 -22.01 -51.92 -39.65
CA MET A 1 -22.34 -51.03 -40.79
C MET A 1 -23.75 -50.48 -40.55
N PRO A 2 -24.11 -49.23 -40.88
CA PRO A 2 -23.29 -48.03 -41.00
C PRO A 2 -23.99 -46.70 -40.54
N LEU A 3 -23.23 -45.60 -40.63
CA LEU A 3 -23.56 -44.17 -40.84
C LEU A 3 -24.30 -43.31 -39.78
N GLY A 4 -23.59 -42.25 -39.37
CA GLY A 4 -24.03 -40.89 -39.74
C GLY A 4 -24.65 -40.03 -38.64
N GLY A 5 -23.83 -39.52 -37.72
CA GLY A 5 -24.18 -38.39 -36.87
C GLY A 5 -23.36 -37.18 -37.28
N THR A 6 -23.99 -36.29 -38.05
CA THR A 6 -23.44 -35.08 -38.67
C THR A 6 -22.81 -34.11 -37.66
N GLU A 7 -21.59 -33.69 -37.99
CA GLU A 7 -20.94 -32.48 -37.51
C GLU A 7 -21.90 -31.28 -37.43
N LYS A 8 -21.85 -30.54 -36.32
CA LYS A 8 -22.37 -29.16 -36.26
C LYS A 8 -21.23 -28.22 -35.95
N GLU A 9 -21.16 -27.22 -36.80
CA GLU A 9 -20.03 -26.36 -37.05
C GLU A 9 -19.73 -25.47 -35.84
N VAL A 10 -18.45 -25.44 -35.48
CA VAL A 10 -17.88 -24.44 -34.59
C VAL A 10 -17.86 -23.12 -35.35
N PRO A 11 -18.52 -22.04 -34.88
CA PRO A 11 -18.32 -20.74 -35.48
C PRO A 11 -16.89 -20.28 -35.21
N ARG A 12 -16.06 -20.32 -36.26
CA ARG A 12 -14.79 -19.61 -36.33
C ARG A 12 -15.10 -18.12 -36.51
N ARG A 13 -14.66 -17.32 -35.55
CA ARG A 13 -14.44 -15.88 -35.68
C ARG A 13 -13.23 -15.62 -34.79
N GLY A 14 -12.03 -15.39 -35.29
CA GLY A 14 -11.67 -14.60 -36.45
C GLY A 14 -10.85 -13.43 -35.91
N THR A 15 -9.66 -13.29 -36.49
CA THR A 15 -8.74 -12.15 -36.41
C THR A 15 -8.06 -11.91 -35.07
N GLU A 16 -6.84 -12.47 -35.01
CA GLU A 16 -5.63 -11.73 -34.64
C GLU A 16 -5.79 -10.20 -34.75
N LYS A 17 -5.73 -9.53 -33.61
CA LYS A 17 -5.22 -8.16 -33.51
C LYS A 17 -4.23 -8.13 -32.36
N GLU A 18 -3.03 -8.60 -32.67
CA GLU A 18 -1.82 -8.18 -31.98
C GLU A 18 -1.63 -6.69 -32.26
N GLU A 19 -2.26 -5.85 -31.45
CA GLU A 19 -1.95 -4.42 -31.40
C GLU A 19 -1.24 -4.16 -30.07
N GLN A 20 0.08 -4.35 -30.14
CA GLN A 20 1.08 -3.45 -29.58
C GLN A 20 0.73 -2.88 -28.21
N VAL A 21 1.14 -3.63 -27.17
CA VAL A 21 1.29 -3.13 -25.80
C VAL A 21 2.30 -1.99 -25.83
N THR A 22 1.80 -0.78 -26.06
CA THR A 22 2.50 0.43 -25.70
C THR A 22 2.68 0.35 -24.19
N VAL A 23 3.93 0.23 -23.74
CA VAL A 23 4.27 0.45 -22.33
C VAL A 23 4.09 1.95 -22.10
N SER A 24 2.83 2.35 -22.00
CA SER A 24 2.42 3.68 -21.61
C SER A 24 2.82 3.81 -20.15
N LEU A 25 3.90 4.55 -19.91
CA LEU A 25 4.19 5.14 -18.62
C LEU A 25 3.05 6.13 -18.32
N GLU A 26 1.86 5.59 -18.02
CA GLU A 26 0.75 6.38 -17.51
C GLU A 26 1.22 6.92 -16.16
N PRO A 27 1.16 8.24 -15.92
CA PRO A 27 1.46 8.77 -14.61
C PRO A 27 0.55 8.06 -13.62
N GLU A 28 1.16 7.34 -12.68
CA GLU A 28 0.56 6.67 -11.53
C GLU A 28 -0.73 7.41 -11.14
N LYS A 29 -1.89 6.82 -11.46
CA LYS A 29 -3.19 7.50 -11.39
C LYS A 29 -3.29 8.33 -10.10
N PRO A 30 -3.57 9.65 -10.18
CA PRO A 30 -3.65 10.49 -8.99
C PRO A 30 -4.72 9.92 -8.06
N GLY A 31 -4.30 9.57 -6.84
CA GLY A 31 -5.18 8.92 -5.89
C GLY A 31 -4.49 8.41 -4.63
N CYS A 32 -5.31 8.14 -3.62
CA CYS A 32 -4.90 7.71 -2.32
C CYS A 32 -4.57 6.22 -2.32
N SER A 33 -3.28 5.89 -2.20
CA SER A 33 -2.81 4.51 -2.09
C SER A 33 -3.39 3.77 -0.89
N PHE A 34 -3.69 4.48 0.21
CA PHE A 34 -4.31 3.88 1.40
C PHE A 34 -5.75 3.45 1.13
N CYS A 35 -6.58 4.33 0.57
CA CYS A 35 -7.96 3.98 0.20
C CYS A 35 -7.98 2.85 -0.85
N LYS A 36 -7.07 2.91 -1.84
CA LYS A 36 -6.92 1.85 -2.84
C LYS A 36 -6.59 0.49 -2.19
N HIS A 37 -5.72 0.47 -1.19
CA HIS A 37 -5.38 -0.76 -0.45
C HIS A 37 -6.54 -1.30 0.39
N ASN A 38 -7.36 -0.43 0.97
CA ASN A 38 -8.56 -0.84 1.72
C ASN A 38 -9.72 -1.33 0.82
N GLY A 39 -9.54 -1.32 -0.51
CA GLY A 39 -10.59 -1.72 -1.44
C GLY A 39 -11.68 -0.66 -1.62
N GLU A 40 -11.39 0.60 -1.29
CA GLU A 40 -12.33 1.70 -1.51
C GLU A 40 -12.64 1.87 -3.01
N SER A 41 -13.84 2.36 -3.32
CA SER A 41 -14.23 2.59 -4.71
C SER A 41 -13.30 3.57 -5.43
N MET A 42 -13.16 3.42 -6.75
CA MET A 42 -12.34 4.32 -7.59
C MET A 42 -12.70 5.79 -7.41
N ARG A 43 -13.98 6.09 -7.24
CA ARG A 43 -14.48 7.44 -7.00
C ARG A 43 -14.00 8.03 -5.66
N MET A 44 -13.67 7.20 -4.67
CA MET A 44 -13.20 7.68 -3.36
C MET A 44 -11.70 7.85 -3.32
N TYR A 45 -10.93 6.84 -3.74
CA TYR A 45 -9.48 6.96 -3.71
C TYR A 45 -8.94 7.96 -4.74
N SER A 46 -9.62 8.20 -5.86
CA SER A 46 -9.14 9.15 -6.88
C SER A 46 -9.40 10.63 -6.51
N LYS A 47 -10.23 10.91 -5.49
CA LYS A 47 -10.55 12.30 -5.07
C LYS A 47 -9.44 13.00 -4.29
N HIS A 48 -8.52 12.25 -3.71
CA HIS A 48 -7.52 12.80 -2.80
C HIS A 48 -6.24 11.97 -2.85
N ASN A 49 -5.13 12.57 -2.42
CA ASN A 49 -3.86 11.87 -2.27
C ASN A 49 -3.67 11.40 -0.82
N LEU A 50 -2.79 10.42 -0.60
CA LEU A 50 -2.47 9.95 0.74
C LEU A 50 -1.77 11.04 1.57
N LYS A 51 -0.76 11.67 0.98
CA LYS A 51 0.06 12.73 1.58
C LYS A 51 0.16 13.92 0.64
N ASP A 52 0.26 15.11 1.23
CA ASP A 52 0.55 16.36 0.52
C ASP A 52 2.06 16.47 0.21
N ASN A 53 2.45 17.44 -0.62
CA ASN A 53 3.86 17.77 -0.88
C ASN A 53 4.61 18.25 0.38
N GLN A 54 3.89 18.67 1.42
CA GLN A 54 4.43 18.97 2.77
C GLN A 54 4.54 17.73 3.68
N GLY A 55 4.26 16.51 3.18
CA GLY A 55 4.33 15.26 3.94
C GLY A 55 3.16 14.99 4.90
N ARG A 56 2.23 15.94 5.05
CA ARG A 56 1.01 15.82 5.88
C ARG A 56 0.03 14.83 5.28
N VAL A 57 -0.67 14.07 6.12
CA VAL A 57 -1.73 13.15 5.67
C VAL A 57 -2.99 13.93 5.28
N VAL A 58 -3.42 13.78 4.02
CA VAL A 58 -4.62 14.45 3.47
C VAL A 58 -5.81 13.50 3.42
N CYS A 59 -5.56 12.19 3.39
CA CYS A 59 -6.61 11.17 3.35
C CYS A 59 -7.57 11.31 4.53
N PRO A 60 -8.89 11.55 4.31
CA PRO A 60 -9.84 11.72 5.40
C PRO A 60 -9.95 10.47 6.26
N ILE A 61 -9.95 9.27 5.65
CA ILE A 61 -10.02 8.00 6.38
C ILE A 61 -8.84 7.86 7.34
N LEU A 62 -7.62 8.13 6.85
CA LEU A 62 -6.44 8.03 7.70
C LEU A 62 -6.38 9.18 8.71
N ARG A 63 -6.79 10.41 8.37
CA ARG A 63 -6.83 11.55 9.31
C ARG A 63 -7.75 11.29 10.49
N ASN A 64 -8.89 10.65 10.28
CA ASN A 64 -9.82 10.26 11.34
C ASN A 64 -9.33 9.06 12.17
N TYR A 65 -8.29 8.36 11.72
CA TYR A 65 -7.69 7.28 12.48
C TYR A 65 -6.85 7.84 13.63
N VAL A 66 -7.07 7.31 14.83
CA VAL A 66 -6.27 7.60 16.01
C VAL A 66 -5.38 6.40 16.27
N CYS A 67 -4.06 6.62 16.24
CA CYS A 67 -3.12 5.56 16.53
C CYS A 67 -3.28 5.09 17.99
N SER A 68 -3.57 3.82 18.21
CA SER A 68 -3.78 3.28 19.56
C SER A 68 -2.52 3.19 20.43
N GLN A 69 -1.34 3.43 19.85
CA GLN A 69 -0.06 3.35 20.55
C GLN A 69 0.41 4.74 21.01
N CYS A 70 0.35 5.74 20.13
CA CYS A 70 0.85 7.10 20.43
C CYS A 70 -0.24 8.18 20.47
N GLY A 71 -1.48 7.85 20.12
CA GLY A 71 -2.58 8.81 20.05
C GLY A 71 -2.54 9.77 18.86
N ALA A 72 -1.55 9.67 17.96
CA ALA A 72 -1.45 10.58 16.81
C ALA A 72 -2.66 10.44 15.87
N THR A 73 -3.15 11.60 15.39
CA THR A 73 -4.32 11.73 14.52
C THR A 73 -4.17 12.95 13.60
N GLY A 74 -5.12 13.15 12.68
CA GLY A 74 -5.10 14.26 11.72
C GLY A 74 -3.90 14.18 10.78
N ASP A 75 -3.12 15.27 10.71
CA ASP A 75 -2.01 15.42 9.76
C ASP A 75 -0.85 14.44 10.04
N ASN A 76 -0.71 14.00 11.30
CA ASN A 76 0.28 13.05 11.78
C ASN A 76 -0.28 11.63 11.92
N ALA A 77 -1.50 11.39 11.45
CA ALA A 77 -2.13 10.09 11.55
C ALA A 77 -1.35 9.02 10.78
N HIS A 78 -1.27 7.83 11.37
CA HIS A 78 -0.58 6.69 10.79
C HIS A 78 -1.19 5.40 11.32
N THR A 79 -1.03 4.31 10.56
CA THR A 79 -1.43 2.99 11.07
C THR A 79 -0.43 2.49 12.10
N ARG A 80 -0.87 1.57 12.96
CA ARG A 80 -0.04 0.98 14.02
C ARG A 80 1.35 0.54 13.55
N ARG A 81 1.52 0.04 12.32
CA ARG A 81 2.83 -0.40 11.81
C ARG A 81 3.82 0.71 11.55
N PHE A 82 3.33 1.91 11.22
CA PHE A 82 4.16 3.08 10.97
C PHE A 82 4.24 3.98 12.22
N CYS A 83 3.83 3.47 13.38
CA CYS A 83 3.95 4.22 14.61
C CYS A 83 5.41 4.27 15.07
N PRO A 84 5.94 5.46 15.40
CA PRO A 84 7.32 5.60 15.89
C PRO A 84 7.52 4.84 17.20
N LEU A 85 6.48 4.72 18.04
CA LEU A 85 6.55 3.96 19.29
C LEU A 85 6.64 2.45 19.05
N THR A 86 5.96 1.88 18.04
CA THR A 86 6.11 0.45 17.73
C THR A 86 7.51 0.04 17.30
N GLN A 87 8.30 0.96 16.72
CA GLN A 87 9.70 0.68 16.41
C GLN A 87 10.58 0.70 17.67
N MET A 88 10.17 1.41 18.72
CA MET A 88 10.89 1.50 19.99
C MET A 88 10.47 0.41 20.98
N ASP A 89 9.20 0.01 20.96
CA ASP A 89 8.61 -0.97 21.88
C ASP A 89 8.58 -2.41 21.32
N TYR A 90 9.09 -2.66 20.10
CA TYR A 90 9.34 -4.02 19.63
C TYR A 90 10.66 -4.56 20.22
N CYS A 91 10.72 -4.63 21.55
CA CYS A 91 11.67 -5.50 22.23
C CYS A 91 11.18 -6.94 22.00
N SER A 92 11.60 -7.55 20.89
CA SER A 92 11.46 -8.99 20.72
C SER A 92 12.11 -9.66 21.94
N VAL A 93 11.38 -10.56 22.59
CA VAL A 93 11.86 -11.37 23.72
C VAL A 93 13.09 -12.23 23.32
N TYR A 94 13.39 -12.30 22.02
CA TYR A 94 14.53 -13.02 21.44
C TYR A 94 15.67 -12.12 20.93
N GLN A 95 15.58 -10.79 21.04
CA GLN A 95 16.60 -9.86 20.49
C GLN A 95 17.23 -8.98 21.55
N ASP A 96 17.77 -9.61 22.58
CA ASP A 96 18.54 -8.94 23.63
C ASP A 96 20.02 -8.68 23.22
N SER A 97 20.33 -8.50 21.93
CA SER A 97 21.74 -8.40 21.48
C SER A 97 22.06 -7.54 20.26
N LEU A 98 21.11 -6.81 19.65
CA LEU A 98 21.38 -6.10 18.38
C LEU A 98 21.29 -4.56 18.42
N HIS A 99 21.26 -3.93 19.60
CA HIS A 99 21.56 -2.49 19.72
C HIS A 99 22.99 -2.26 20.20
N ASN A 100 23.97 -2.51 19.33
CA ASN A 100 25.28 -1.85 19.40
C ASN A 100 25.70 -1.35 18.01
N VAL A 101 24.98 -0.34 17.53
CA VAL A 101 25.35 0.41 16.34
C VAL A 101 25.51 1.88 16.73
N THR A 102 26.63 2.15 17.42
CA THR A 102 27.34 3.44 17.51
C THR A 102 26.66 4.57 18.31
N GLY A 103 27.10 4.77 19.57
CA GLY A 103 27.15 6.13 20.15
C GLY A 103 27.02 6.29 21.68
N LYS A 104 28.16 6.56 22.33
CA LYS A 104 28.31 7.47 23.49
C LYS A 104 27.88 6.95 24.87
N LYS A 105 28.78 6.20 25.53
CA LYS A 105 28.85 6.18 27.00
C LYS A 105 29.35 7.54 27.48
N ASN A 106 28.47 8.30 28.09
CA ASN A 106 28.76 9.48 28.89
C ASN A 106 29.63 9.07 30.10
N ASN A 107 30.90 9.49 30.07
CA ASN A 107 31.77 9.53 31.25
C ASN A 107 31.07 10.36 32.34
N ARG A 108 30.61 9.70 33.40
CA ARG A 108 30.45 10.36 34.70
C ARG A 108 31.85 10.47 35.30
N LYS A 109 32.31 11.70 35.45
CA LYS A 109 33.57 12.08 36.08
C LYS A 109 33.33 12.21 37.59
N ASP A 110 34.24 11.57 38.34
CA ASP A 110 34.59 11.67 39.77
C ASP A 110 33.51 12.11 40.78
#